data_AF-A0A8C7YSA7-F1
#
_entry.id   AF-A0A8C7YSA7-F1
#
_cell.length_a   1.000
_cell.length_b   1.000
_cell.length_c   1.000
_cell.angle_alpha   90.00
_cell.angle_beta   90.00
_cell.angle_gamma   90.00
#
_symmetry.space_group_name_H-M   'P 1'
#
loop_
_entity.id
_entity.type
_entity.pdbx_description
1 polymer ?
#
loop_
_entity_poly.entity_id
_entity_poly.type
_entity_poly.pdbx_seq_one_letter_code
_entity_poly.pdbx_strand_id
1 'polypeptide(L)'
;EPVDLQFNHSGYLFLANEKVAHIMEENYNTQRLAGAKVSLLSPTQVKEMFPWINTEGVALASYGLENEGWFDPWTLLNAFKRKAISMGVTQFCGEVTGFKTLTNIMTTVDDEKVGVQRIKSVKVQMPNSLQYQLVDCAVVVNAAGAFSGKLAEMLGIGLGPKDSFSGIPVPVEPRKRYVYVVHCPDGPGLDTPFLIDYSGVYFRREGLGGNYITGVSPEEVEEPDTSDLEVDHQFFQDKVWPKLANRVPAFEKLKVSSAWAGFYDYNTFDQNGIIGMHPLINNMYFATGFSGHGLQHSPAVGRAVAELILDGNFKTLDLSNFGFKRIVEEEPMLERNIV
;
A
#
# COMPACT_ATOMS: atom_id res chain seq x y z
N GLU A 1 22.06 3.94 17.78
CA GLU A 1 22.10 4.74 16.53
C GLU A 1 20.86 4.44 15.71
N PRO A 2 20.35 5.40 14.91
CA PRO A 2 19.27 5.12 13.97
C PRO A 2 19.69 4.00 13.00
N VAL A 3 18.72 3.16 12.59
CA VAL A 3 18.99 2.10 11.62
C VAL A 3 19.23 2.74 10.26
N ASP A 4 20.32 2.36 9.59
CA ASP A 4 20.56 2.74 8.21
C ASP A 4 19.61 1.95 7.30
N LEU A 5 18.65 2.65 6.70
CA LEU A 5 17.66 2.08 5.78
C LEU A 5 18.18 1.99 4.34
N GLN A 6 19.41 2.42 4.09
CA GLN A 6 19.96 2.61 2.74
C GLN A 6 19.08 3.55 1.91
N PHE A 7 18.62 4.64 2.55
CA PHE A 7 17.73 5.59 1.90
C PHE A 7 18.45 6.30 0.76
N ASN A 8 17.85 6.24 -0.43
CA ASN A 8 18.30 6.92 -1.62
C ASN A 8 17.44 8.17 -1.85
N HIS A 9 18.08 9.34 -1.88
CA HIS A 9 17.43 10.65 -1.96
C HIS A 9 17.24 11.16 -3.41
N SER A 10 17.22 10.31 -4.43
CA SER A 10 17.08 10.77 -5.83
C SER A 10 15.68 11.29 -6.21
N GLY A 11 14.74 11.35 -5.25
CA GLY A 11 13.40 11.90 -5.45
C GLY A 11 12.47 11.03 -6.30
N TYR A 12 11.21 11.44 -6.42
CA TYR A 12 10.24 10.88 -7.37
C TYR A 12 10.05 11.82 -8.55
N LEU A 13 10.05 11.27 -9.76
CA LEU A 13 9.73 11.98 -11.00
C LEU A 13 8.47 11.38 -11.63
N PHE A 14 7.36 12.10 -11.56
CA PHE A 14 6.11 11.73 -12.24
C PHE A 14 6.00 12.44 -13.58
N LEU A 15 5.63 11.72 -14.64
CA LEU A 15 5.51 12.26 -16.00
C LEU A 15 4.06 12.20 -16.52
N ALA A 16 3.40 13.35 -16.61
CA ALA A 16 2.05 13.46 -17.13
C ALA A 16 2.04 13.68 -18.65
N ASN A 17 1.07 13.04 -19.31
CA ASN A 17 0.67 13.41 -20.66
C ASN A 17 -0.36 14.55 -20.65
N GLU A 18 -0.74 15.03 -21.83
CA GLU A 18 -1.71 16.14 -21.99
C GLU A 18 -3.05 15.91 -21.28
N LYS A 19 -3.52 14.66 -21.21
CA LYS A 19 -4.83 14.34 -20.62
C LYS A 19 -4.87 14.55 -19.11
N VAL A 20 -3.73 14.42 -18.44
CA VAL A 20 -3.61 14.40 -16.97
C VAL A 20 -2.74 15.53 -16.40
N ALA A 21 -2.18 16.39 -17.26
CA ALA A 21 -1.34 17.51 -16.85
C ALA A 21 -2.06 18.45 -15.86
N HIS A 22 -3.32 18.80 -16.12
CA HIS A 22 -4.12 19.64 -15.21
C HIS A 22 -4.28 19.02 -13.81
N ILE A 23 -4.44 17.69 -13.74
CA ILE A 23 -4.54 16.99 -12.45
C ILE A 23 -3.19 17.03 -11.72
N MET A 24 -2.08 16.89 -12.45
CA MET A 24 -0.74 17.03 -11.87
C MET A 24 -0.51 18.44 -11.30
N GLU A 25 -1.01 19.49 -11.93
CA GLU A 25 -0.96 20.86 -11.39
C GLU A 25 -1.78 21.01 -10.10
N GLU A 26 -3.00 20.47 -10.06
CA GLU A 26 -3.83 20.42 -8.84
C GLU A 26 -3.11 19.69 -7.69
N ASN A 27 -2.52 18.53 -7.99
CA ASN A 27 -1.77 17.73 -7.02
C ASN A 27 -0.53 18.44 -6.52
N TYR A 28 0.22 19.09 -7.42
CA TYR A 28 1.39 19.91 -7.06
C TYR A 28 1.02 21.01 -6.06
N ASN A 29 -0.08 21.72 -6.31
CA ASN A 29 -0.56 22.77 -5.41
C ASN A 29 -0.93 22.20 -4.03
N THR A 30 -1.66 21.08 -4.00
CA THR A 30 -2.02 20.37 -2.76
C THR A 30 -0.76 19.96 -1.97
N GLN A 31 0.21 19.33 -2.64
CA GLN A 31 1.47 18.90 -2.04
C GLN A 31 2.24 20.08 -1.43
N ARG A 32 2.33 21.21 -2.14
CA ARG A 32 2.99 22.42 -1.64
C ARG A 32 2.27 23.04 -0.46
N LEU A 33 0.93 23.06 -0.46
CA LEU A 33 0.13 23.53 0.67
C LEU A 33 0.34 22.64 1.91
N ALA A 34 0.55 21.33 1.71
CA ALA A 34 0.92 20.39 2.76
C ALA A 34 2.40 20.45 3.17
N GLY A 35 3.20 21.31 2.54
CA GLY A 35 4.61 21.56 2.88
C GLY A 35 5.64 20.72 2.12
N ALA A 36 5.22 19.88 1.16
CA ALA A 36 6.14 19.10 0.35
C ALA A 36 7.02 19.98 -0.56
N LYS A 37 8.26 19.55 -0.79
CA LYS A 37 9.24 20.25 -1.63
C LYS A 37 9.25 19.62 -3.00
N VAL A 38 8.35 20.09 -3.85
CA VAL A 38 8.19 19.59 -5.22
C VAL A 38 8.36 20.72 -6.23
N SER A 39 8.78 20.37 -7.44
CA SER A 39 8.89 21.27 -8.60
C SER A 39 8.09 20.73 -9.77
N LEU A 40 7.36 21.61 -10.46
CA LEU A 40 6.85 21.31 -11.79
C LEU A 40 7.93 21.63 -12.83
N LEU A 41 8.08 20.75 -13.80
CA LEU A 41 9.08 20.85 -14.87
C LEU A 41 8.39 20.69 -16.22
N SER A 42 8.79 21.54 -17.17
CA SER A 42 8.45 21.35 -18.59
C SER A 42 9.24 20.17 -19.18
N PRO A 43 8.80 19.59 -20.31
CA PRO A 43 9.53 18.51 -20.99
C PRO A 43 10.98 18.90 -21.32
N THR A 44 11.22 20.16 -21.71
CA THR A 44 12.57 20.67 -21.97
C THR A 44 13.44 20.65 -20.72
N GLN A 45 12.92 21.11 -19.57
CA GLN A 45 13.66 21.08 -18.30
C GLN A 45 13.93 19.65 -17.81
N VAL A 46 12.99 18.73 -18.03
CA VAL A 46 13.19 17.30 -17.75
C VAL A 46 14.33 16.74 -18.62
N LYS A 47 14.36 17.07 -19.92
CA LYS A 47 15.42 16.63 -20.83
C LYS A 47 16.78 17.24 -20.50
N GLU A 48 16.82 18.48 -20.04
CA GLU A 48 18.04 19.14 -19.56
C GLU A 48 18.59 18.48 -18.29
N MET A 49 17.70 18.14 -17.35
CA MET A 49 18.07 17.50 -16.09
C MET A 49 18.42 16.02 -16.26
N PHE A 50 17.71 15.32 -17.15
CA PHE A 50 17.88 13.89 -17.41
C PHE A 50 18.07 13.64 -18.91
N PRO A 51 19.25 13.90 -19.50
CA PRO A 51 19.45 13.81 -20.96
C PRO A 51 19.14 12.44 -21.58
N TRP A 52 19.20 11.38 -20.77
CA TRP A 52 18.90 10.00 -21.18
C TRP A 52 17.40 9.75 -21.42
N ILE A 53 16.50 10.59 -20.90
CA ILE A 53 15.06 10.37 -20.95
C ILE A 53 14.48 10.74 -22.32
N ASN A 54 13.57 9.94 -22.86
CA ASN A 54 12.71 10.37 -23.95
C ASN A 54 11.56 11.19 -23.35
N THR A 55 11.29 12.39 -23.86
CA THR A 55 10.19 13.25 -23.37
C THR A 55 9.01 13.32 -24.34
N GLU A 56 9.01 12.50 -25.40
CA GLU A 56 7.86 12.39 -26.30
C GLU A 56 6.60 11.98 -25.50
N GLY A 57 5.48 12.66 -25.78
CA GLY A 57 4.20 12.46 -25.11
C GLY A 57 4.13 13.00 -23.67
N VAL A 58 5.20 13.59 -23.12
CA VAL A 58 5.19 14.26 -21.82
C VAL A 58 4.76 15.71 -22.01
N ALA A 59 3.75 16.14 -21.27
CA ALA A 59 3.31 17.53 -21.22
C ALA A 59 3.84 18.26 -19.99
N LEU A 60 3.91 17.56 -18.85
CA LEU A 60 4.31 18.12 -17.57
C LEU A 60 4.97 17.04 -16.71
N ALA A 61 5.89 17.43 -15.83
CA ALA A 61 6.45 16.55 -14.82
C ALA A 61 6.43 17.18 -13.44
N SER A 62 6.29 16.36 -12.40
CA SER A 62 6.46 16.74 -11.00
C SER A 62 7.66 16.00 -10.43
N TYR A 63 8.59 16.74 -9.83
CA TYR A 63 9.82 16.21 -9.26
C TYR A 63 9.96 16.57 -7.78
N GLY A 64 10.18 15.56 -6.94
CA GLY A 64 10.49 15.70 -5.52
C GLY A 64 11.92 16.16 -5.27
N LEU A 65 12.07 17.23 -4.48
CA LEU A 65 13.36 17.87 -4.20
C LEU A 65 13.95 17.45 -2.85
N GLU A 66 13.11 17.10 -1.87
CA GLU A 66 13.55 16.75 -0.51
C GLU A 66 12.67 15.65 0.08
N ASN A 67 13.23 14.82 0.96
CA ASN A 67 12.54 13.78 1.73
C ASN A 67 11.78 12.73 0.88
N GLU A 68 12.16 12.57 -0.38
CA GLU A 68 11.58 11.61 -1.31
C GLU A 68 12.64 10.68 -1.90
N GLY A 69 12.20 9.47 -2.23
CA GLY A 69 13.04 8.42 -2.78
C GLY A 69 12.66 7.05 -2.22
N TRP A 70 13.62 6.13 -2.16
CA TRP A 70 13.36 4.75 -1.75
C TRP A 70 14.38 4.27 -0.74
N PHE A 71 14.03 3.21 -0.02
CA PHE A 71 14.87 2.58 0.99
C PHE A 71 14.59 1.08 1.01
N ASP A 72 15.36 0.31 1.77
CA ASP A 72 15.13 -1.13 1.93
C ASP A 72 13.95 -1.41 2.90
N PRO A 73 12.80 -1.89 2.39
CA PRO A 73 11.64 -2.20 3.24
C PRO A 73 11.92 -3.34 4.24
N TRP A 74 12.80 -4.28 3.89
CA TRP A 74 13.11 -5.41 4.76
C TRP A 74 13.90 -4.95 5.98
N THR A 75 14.83 -4.03 5.80
CA THR A 75 15.57 -3.42 6.90
C THR A 75 14.66 -2.61 7.82
N LEU A 76 13.70 -1.84 7.28
CA LEU A 76 12.72 -1.11 8.10
C LEU A 76 11.85 -2.07 8.93
N LEU A 77 11.28 -3.11 8.31
CA LEU A 77 10.45 -4.09 8.99
C LEU A 77 11.21 -4.77 10.13
N ASN A 78 12.44 -5.23 9.87
CA ASN A 78 13.25 -5.89 10.89
C ASN A 78 13.68 -4.93 12.00
N ALA A 79 13.91 -3.65 11.69
CA ALA A 79 14.19 -2.63 12.70
C ALA A 79 13.02 -2.49 13.68
N PHE A 80 11.79 -2.29 13.17
CA PHE A 80 10.59 -2.20 14.01
C PHE A 80 10.37 -3.46 14.82
N LYS A 81 10.45 -4.62 14.17
CA LYS A 81 10.28 -5.93 14.81
C LYS A 81 11.26 -6.14 15.97
N ARG A 82 12.56 -5.92 15.73
CA ARG A 82 13.60 -6.08 16.75
C ARG A 82 13.41 -5.09 17.90
N LYS A 83 13.03 -3.86 17.59
CA LYS A 83 12.76 -2.84 18.62
C LYS A 83 11.56 -3.24 19.48
N ALA A 84 10.47 -3.67 18.87
CA ALA A 84 9.28 -4.15 19.57
C ALA A 84 9.62 -5.32 20.51
N ILE A 85 10.37 -6.32 20.04
CA ILE A 85 10.82 -7.46 20.86
C ILE A 85 11.68 -6.98 22.03
N SER A 86 12.62 -6.04 21.81
CA SER A 86 13.45 -5.48 22.89
C SER A 86 12.65 -4.71 23.95
N MET A 87 11.40 -4.32 23.62
CA MET A 87 10.46 -3.64 24.52
C MET A 87 9.45 -4.60 25.16
N GLY A 88 9.63 -5.92 24.99
CA GLY A 88 8.81 -6.95 25.63
C GLY A 88 7.68 -7.52 24.77
N VAL A 89 7.62 -7.20 23.48
CA VAL A 89 6.65 -7.83 22.57
C VAL A 89 7.04 -9.28 22.30
N THR A 90 6.12 -10.20 22.59
CA THR A 90 6.26 -11.62 22.24
C THR A 90 5.73 -11.86 20.83
N GLN A 91 6.54 -12.50 19.98
CA GLN A 91 6.14 -12.89 18.63
C GLN A 91 5.73 -14.36 18.59
N PHE A 92 4.66 -14.66 17.87
CA PHE A 92 4.25 -16.02 17.51
C PHE A 92 4.16 -16.15 15.99
N CYS A 93 4.44 -17.35 15.48
CA CYS A 93 4.25 -17.70 14.08
C CYS A 93 3.17 -18.78 14.00
N GLY A 94 1.98 -18.40 13.53
CA GLY A 94 0.81 -19.26 13.40
C GLY A 94 -0.29 -18.55 12.64
N GLU A 95 -1.27 -19.31 12.16
CA GLU A 95 -2.39 -18.81 11.37
C GLU A 95 -3.59 -18.53 12.28
N VAL A 96 -4.22 -17.37 12.13
CA VAL A 96 -5.50 -17.10 12.80
C VAL A 96 -6.61 -17.83 12.04
N THR A 97 -7.29 -18.75 12.72
CA THR A 97 -8.36 -19.59 12.14
C THR A 97 -9.75 -19.28 12.70
N GLY A 98 -9.84 -18.31 13.61
CA GLY A 98 -11.11 -17.78 14.08
C GLY A 98 -11.02 -17.12 15.44
N PHE A 99 -12.17 -16.80 16.00
CA PHE A 99 -12.28 -16.00 17.22
C PHE A 99 -13.26 -16.62 18.21
N LYS A 100 -13.10 -16.32 19.49
CA LYS A 100 -14.14 -16.46 20.52
C LYS A 100 -14.65 -15.07 20.85
N THR A 101 -15.95 -14.85 20.68
CA THR A 101 -16.58 -13.54 20.87
C THR A 101 -17.69 -13.59 21.91
N LEU A 102 -18.00 -12.42 22.47
CA LEU A 102 -19.23 -12.14 23.20
C LEU A 102 -20.03 -11.14 22.36
N THR A 103 -21.30 -11.43 22.12
CA THR A 103 -22.19 -10.50 21.39
C THR A 103 -23.10 -9.80 22.37
N ASN A 104 -23.09 -8.47 22.35
CA ASN A 104 -24.03 -7.64 23.06
C ASN A 104 -25.02 -7.05 22.05
N ILE A 105 -26.30 -7.00 22.40
CA ILE A 105 -27.31 -6.32 21.58
C ILE A 105 -27.33 -4.86 22.00
N MET A 106 -27.12 -3.96 21.05
CA MET A 106 -27.28 -2.52 21.22
C MET A 106 -28.47 -2.06 20.38
N THR A 107 -29.16 -1.02 20.84
CA THR A 107 -30.25 -0.38 20.08
C THR A 107 -29.71 0.91 19.47
N THR A 108 -29.88 1.10 18.17
CA THR A 108 -29.50 2.34 17.47
C THR A 108 -30.45 3.48 17.80
N VAL A 109 -30.16 4.69 17.31
CA VAL A 109 -31.06 5.85 17.43
C VAL A 109 -32.39 5.65 16.70
N ASP A 110 -32.43 4.76 15.71
CA ASP A 110 -33.61 4.42 14.90
C ASP A 110 -34.35 3.17 15.43
N ASP A 111 -34.13 2.81 16.70
CA ASP A 111 -34.69 1.63 17.37
C ASP A 111 -34.30 0.26 16.75
N GLU A 112 -33.26 0.22 15.91
CA GLU A 112 -32.75 -1.02 15.34
C GLU A 112 -31.87 -1.78 16.33
N LYS A 113 -32.05 -3.10 16.43
CA LYS A 113 -31.22 -3.96 17.29
C LYS A 113 -30.03 -4.47 16.51
N VAL A 114 -28.84 -4.08 16.93
CA VAL A 114 -27.57 -4.43 16.30
C VAL A 114 -26.70 -5.24 17.26
N GLY A 115 -26.18 -6.36 16.79
CA GLY A 115 -25.23 -7.18 17.53
C GLY A 115 -23.82 -6.61 17.44
N VAL A 116 -23.28 -6.13 18.55
CA VAL A 116 -21.89 -5.67 18.66
C VAL A 116 -21.06 -6.75 19.33
N GLN A 117 -20.01 -7.19 18.64
CA GLN A 117 -19.12 -8.23 19.09
C GLN A 117 -17.93 -7.66 19.87
N ARG A 118 -17.51 -8.41 20.89
CA ARG A 118 -16.24 -8.24 21.58
C ARG A 118 -15.44 -9.53 21.48
N ILE A 119 -14.23 -9.47 20.93
CA ILE A 119 -13.30 -10.59 20.87
C ILE A 119 -12.74 -10.84 22.28
N LYS A 120 -12.82 -12.09 22.74
CA LYS A 120 -12.23 -12.57 24.00
C LYS A 120 -10.91 -13.28 23.77
N SER A 121 -10.84 -14.10 22.72
CA SER A 121 -9.65 -14.86 22.37
C SER A 121 -9.54 -15.06 20.86
N VAL A 122 -8.32 -15.15 20.36
CA VAL A 122 -7.99 -15.50 18.99
C VAL A 122 -7.59 -16.99 18.94
N LYS A 123 -8.13 -17.75 17.99
CA LYS A 123 -7.73 -19.13 17.71
C LYS A 123 -6.55 -19.10 16.74
N VAL A 124 -5.39 -19.58 17.20
CA VAL A 124 -4.15 -19.60 16.43
C VAL A 124 -3.73 -21.04 16.17
N GLN A 125 -3.69 -21.42 14.89
CA GLN A 125 -3.17 -22.69 14.44
C GLN A 125 -1.66 -22.60 14.30
N MET A 126 -0.92 -23.31 15.16
CA MET A 126 0.53 -23.35 15.09
C MET A 126 0.99 -24.31 13.97
N PRO A 127 2.13 -24.03 13.31
CA PRO A 127 2.73 -24.97 12.36
C PRO A 127 2.96 -26.32 13.03
N ASN A 128 2.67 -27.42 12.32
CA ASN A 128 2.86 -28.80 12.78
C ASN A 128 2.08 -29.18 14.06
N SER A 129 1.05 -28.42 14.44
CA SER A 129 0.15 -28.77 15.55
C SER A 129 -1.19 -29.28 15.01
N LEU A 130 -1.75 -30.32 15.63
CA LEU A 130 -3.12 -30.77 15.34
C LEU A 130 -4.20 -29.95 16.06
N GLN A 131 -3.81 -29.09 17.00
CA GLN A 131 -4.71 -28.27 17.80
C GLN A 131 -4.38 -26.79 17.64
N TYR A 132 -5.42 -25.96 17.65
CA TYR A 132 -5.28 -24.51 17.78
C TYR A 132 -4.99 -24.14 19.24
N GLN A 133 -4.28 -23.03 19.44
CA GLN A 133 -4.10 -22.38 20.73
C GLN A 133 -5.07 -21.20 20.84
N LEU A 134 -5.51 -20.90 22.07
CA LEU A 134 -6.29 -19.71 22.35
C LEU A 134 -5.39 -18.64 22.94
N VAL A 135 -5.39 -17.47 22.33
CA VAL A 135 -4.71 -16.29 22.84
C VAL A 135 -5.77 -15.31 23.33
N ASP A 136 -5.91 -15.19 24.64
CA ASP A 136 -6.81 -14.22 25.25
C ASP A 136 -6.32 -12.80 24.97
N CYS A 137 -7.25 -11.89 24.67
CA CYS A 137 -6.92 -10.52 24.29
C CYS A 137 -7.98 -9.52 24.77
N ALA A 138 -7.51 -8.33 25.13
CA ALA A 138 -8.37 -7.18 25.41
C ALA A 138 -8.64 -6.36 24.14
N VAL A 139 -7.63 -6.28 23.26
CA VAL A 139 -7.61 -5.51 22.01
C VAL A 139 -6.97 -6.38 20.92
N VAL A 140 -7.49 -6.27 19.70
CA VAL A 140 -6.96 -6.90 18.49
C VAL A 140 -6.67 -5.82 17.45
N VAL A 141 -5.57 -5.95 16.70
CA VAL A 141 -5.29 -5.11 15.53
C VAL A 141 -5.21 -6.01 14.30
N ASN A 142 -6.08 -5.76 13.34
CA ASN A 142 -6.05 -6.37 12.01
C ASN A 142 -5.10 -5.60 11.10
N ALA A 143 -3.88 -6.09 11.00
CA ALA A 143 -2.85 -5.64 10.07
C ALA A 143 -2.44 -6.80 9.14
N ALA A 144 -3.41 -7.62 8.71
CA ALA A 144 -3.17 -8.82 7.92
C ALA A 144 -3.08 -8.54 6.40
N GLY A 145 -2.93 -7.27 6.01
CA GLY A 145 -2.83 -6.84 4.61
C GLY A 145 -3.94 -7.44 3.75
N ALA A 146 -3.55 -8.15 2.70
CA ALA A 146 -4.46 -8.72 1.71
C ALA A 146 -5.49 -9.71 2.29
N PHE A 147 -5.23 -10.23 3.49
CA PHE A 147 -6.10 -11.20 4.16
C PHE A 147 -7.00 -10.57 5.24
N SER A 148 -6.97 -9.25 5.40
CA SER A 148 -7.76 -8.56 6.42
C SER A 148 -9.27 -8.73 6.23
N GLY A 149 -9.74 -8.77 4.98
CA GLY A 149 -11.14 -9.08 4.65
C GLY A 149 -11.57 -10.44 5.16
N LYS A 150 -10.79 -11.49 4.83
CA LYS A 150 -11.01 -12.87 5.29
C LYS A 150 -11.07 -13.00 6.82
N LEU A 151 -10.23 -12.25 7.55
CA LEU A 151 -10.29 -12.25 9.02
C LEU A 151 -11.57 -11.59 9.56
N ALA A 152 -12.07 -10.55 8.90
CA ALA A 152 -13.34 -9.92 9.27
C ALA A 152 -14.54 -10.84 8.95
N GLU A 153 -14.49 -11.58 7.85
CA GLU A 153 -15.50 -12.60 7.50
C GLU A 153 -15.62 -13.71 8.56
N MET A 154 -14.51 -14.12 9.19
CA MET A 154 -14.54 -15.08 10.31
C MET A 154 -15.35 -14.58 11.53
N LEU A 155 -15.61 -13.27 11.61
CA LEU A 155 -16.46 -12.63 12.62
C LEU A 155 -17.89 -12.37 12.12
N GLY A 156 -18.21 -12.77 10.88
CA GLY A 156 -19.50 -12.59 10.24
C GLY A 156 -19.68 -11.23 9.53
N ILE A 157 -18.62 -10.42 9.44
CA ILE A 157 -18.65 -9.15 8.71
C ILE A 157 -18.68 -9.42 7.21
N GLY A 158 -19.56 -8.74 6.47
CA GLY A 158 -19.80 -8.98 5.04
C GLY A 158 -20.71 -10.17 4.72
N LEU A 159 -21.16 -10.92 5.74
CA LEU A 159 -22.00 -12.13 5.56
C LEU A 159 -23.47 -11.91 5.96
N GLY A 160 -23.81 -10.72 6.47
CA GLY A 160 -25.18 -10.33 6.79
C GLY A 160 -26.02 -9.87 5.60
N PRO A 161 -27.26 -9.41 5.82
CA PRO A 161 -28.09 -8.79 4.79
C PRO A 161 -27.40 -7.58 4.16
N LYS A 162 -27.50 -7.42 2.83
CA LYS A 162 -26.77 -6.39 2.06
C LYS A 162 -26.96 -4.96 2.58
N ASP A 163 -28.19 -4.62 2.99
CA ASP A 163 -28.53 -3.28 3.48
C ASP A 163 -28.29 -3.11 4.99
N SER A 164 -27.38 -3.88 5.58
CA SER A 164 -27.07 -3.84 7.02
C SER A 164 -25.58 -3.65 7.27
N PHE A 165 -25.23 -3.08 8.44
CA PHE A 165 -23.84 -2.97 8.89
C PHE A 165 -23.07 -4.31 8.86
N SER A 166 -23.76 -5.44 9.00
CA SER A 166 -23.16 -6.78 8.96
C SER A 166 -22.99 -7.34 7.55
N GLY A 167 -23.70 -6.80 6.57
CA GLY A 167 -23.57 -7.18 5.15
C GLY A 167 -22.51 -6.38 4.40
N ILE A 168 -22.05 -5.25 4.95
CA ILE A 168 -20.96 -4.47 4.38
C ILE A 168 -19.63 -5.19 4.67
N PRO A 169 -18.93 -5.70 3.64
CA PRO A 169 -17.64 -6.36 3.84
C PRO A 169 -16.54 -5.35 4.16
N VAL A 170 -15.44 -5.83 4.72
CA VAL A 170 -14.18 -5.06 4.67
C VAL A 170 -13.64 -5.20 3.24
N PRO A 171 -13.61 -4.12 2.43
CA PRO A 171 -13.39 -4.20 0.98
C PRO A 171 -11.91 -4.36 0.63
N VAL A 172 -11.20 -5.30 1.27
CA VAL A 172 -9.76 -5.52 1.07
C VAL A 172 -9.50 -6.93 0.55
N GLU A 173 -8.87 -7.01 -0.62
CA GLU A 173 -8.56 -8.25 -1.33
C GLU A 173 -7.08 -8.31 -1.73
N PRO A 174 -6.50 -9.52 -1.95
CA PRO A 174 -5.20 -9.64 -2.59
C PRO A 174 -5.30 -9.19 -4.05
N ARG A 175 -4.33 -8.38 -4.48
CA ARG A 175 -4.06 -8.16 -5.90
C ARG A 175 -2.61 -8.46 -6.22
N LYS A 176 -2.38 -9.43 -7.11
CA LYS A 176 -1.03 -9.88 -7.45
C LYS A 176 -0.35 -8.87 -8.37
N ARG A 177 0.86 -8.47 -8.00
CA ARG A 177 1.70 -7.50 -8.71
C ARG A 177 3.05 -8.14 -9.02
N TYR A 178 3.51 -7.93 -10.26
CA TYR A 178 4.80 -8.42 -10.71
C TYR A 178 5.85 -7.32 -10.60
N VAL A 179 7.02 -7.68 -10.10
CA VAL A 179 8.18 -6.81 -10.05
C VAL A 179 9.33 -7.49 -10.75
N TYR A 180 10.00 -6.76 -11.63
CA TYR A 180 11.13 -7.25 -12.40
C TYR A 180 12.38 -6.46 -12.04
N VAL A 181 13.49 -7.16 -11.94
CA VAL A 181 14.82 -6.57 -11.91
C VAL A 181 15.40 -6.70 -13.31
N VAL A 182 15.85 -5.58 -13.86
CA VAL A 182 16.47 -5.51 -15.18
C VAL A 182 17.89 -4.99 -15.05
N HIS A 183 18.78 -5.54 -15.86
CA HIS A 183 20.17 -5.10 -15.98
C HIS A 183 20.37 -4.39 -17.32
N CYS A 184 20.87 -3.15 -17.25
CA CYS A 184 21.22 -2.33 -18.40
C CYS A 184 22.45 -1.48 -18.05
N PRO A 185 23.67 -1.90 -18.43
CA PRO A 185 24.91 -1.18 -18.06
C PRO A 185 25.01 0.20 -18.71
N ASP A 186 24.38 0.39 -19.87
CA ASP A 186 24.31 1.68 -20.58
C ASP A 186 23.11 2.53 -20.14
N GLY A 187 22.39 2.12 -19.09
CA GLY A 187 21.20 2.80 -18.59
C GLY A 187 21.49 4.05 -17.73
N PRO A 188 20.44 4.68 -17.20
CA PRO A 188 20.53 5.90 -16.38
C PRO A 188 21.47 5.81 -15.15
N GLY A 189 22.18 6.92 -14.88
CA GLY A 189 23.25 7.02 -13.88
C GLY A 189 22.78 7.16 -12.42
N LEU A 190 23.69 7.55 -11.51
CA LEU A 190 23.42 7.68 -10.06
C LEU A 190 22.29 8.66 -9.71
N ASP A 191 22.09 9.65 -10.56
CA ASP A 191 21.10 10.71 -10.49
C ASP A 191 19.69 10.29 -10.92
N THR A 192 19.49 9.04 -11.35
CA THR A 192 18.17 8.55 -11.77
C THR A 192 17.16 8.65 -10.61
N PRO A 193 16.03 9.35 -10.79
CA PRO A 193 14.97 9.39 -9.79
C PRO A 193 14.19 8.07 -9.77
N PHE A 194 13.30 7.92 -8.79
CA PHE A 194 12.22 6.97 -8.95
C PHE A 194 11.24 7.54 -9.99
N LEU A 195 11.30 7.04 -11.21
CA LEU A 195 10.46 7.51 -12.31
C LEU A 195 9.13 6.76 -12.33
N ILE A 196 8.04 7.50 -12.45
CA ILE A 196 6.69 6.99 -12.73
C ILE A 196 6.15 7.70 -13.97
N ASP A 197 5.80 6.92 -14.98
CA ASP A 197 5.18 7.40 -16.20
C ASP A 197 3.68 7.11 -16.17
N TYR A 198 2.83 8.04 -16.62
CA TYR A 198 1.38 7.84 -16.62
C TYR A 198 0.87 6.76 -17.58
N SER A 199 1.76 6.11 -18.35
CA SER A 199 1.45 4.81 -18.96
C SER A 199 1.38 3.64 -17.96
N GLY A 200 1.66 3.89 -16.67
CA GLY A 200 1.67 2.90 -15.59
C GLY A 200 3.04 2.27 -15.32
N VAL A 201 4.04 2.55 -16.14
CA VAL A 201 5.39 2.00 -15.94
C VAL A 201 6.16 2.83 -14.93
N TYR A 202 6.87 2.14 -14.05
CA TYR A 202 7.78 2.78 -13.11
C TYR A 202 9.14 2.12 -13.16
N PHE A 203 10.19 2.85 -12.80
CA PHE A 203 11.45 2.23 -12.44
C PHE A 203 12.27 3.07 -11.48
N ARG A 204 13.14 2.40 -10.74
CA ARG A 204 14.21 3.02 -9.96
C ARG A 204 15.46 2.18 -10.06
N ARG A 205 16.61 2.77 -9.72
CA ARG A 205 17.87 2.01 -9.62
C ARG A 205 17.85 1.03 -8.46
N GLU A 206 18.64 -0.03 -8.63
CA GLU A 206 18.95 -1.03 -7.62
C GLU A 206 20.47 -1.24 -7.55
N GLY A 207 21.09 -0.80 -6.45
CA GLY A 207 22.54 -0.80 -6.29
C GLY A 207 23.28 0.12 -7.28
N LEU A 208 24.55 -0.20 -7.55
CA LEU A 208 25.45 0.60 -8.41
C LEU A 208 25.75 -0.04 -9.77
N GLY A 209 25.37 -1.30 -9.96
CA GLY A 209 25.80 -2.14 -11.09
C GLY A 209 24.87 -2.09 -12.30
N GLY A 210 24.21 -0.96 -12.58
CA GLY A 210 23.28 -0.85 -13.72
C GLY A 210 22.05 -1.75 -13.63
N ASN A 211 21.58 -2.05 -12.42
CA ASN A 211 20.33 -2.76 -12.20
C ASN A 211 19.20 -1.77 -11.86
N TYR A 212 17.99 -2.13 -12.24
CA TYR A 212 16.78 -1.33 -12.00
C TYR A 212 15.64 -2.25 -11.58
N ILE A 213 14.79 -1.77 -10.69
CA ILE A 213 13.53 -2.40 -10.33
C ILE A 213 12.41 -1.69 -11.07
N THR A 214 11.50 -2.45 -11.67
CA THR A 214 10.44 -1.95 -12.53
C THR A 214 9.20 -2.84 -12.50
N GLY A 215 8.08 -2.28 -12.93
CA GLY A 215 6.83 -2.99 -13.14
C GLY A 215 5.76 -2.08 -13.73
N VAL A 216 4.60 -2.68 -13.95
CA VAL A 216 3.34 -2.03 -14.31
C VAL A 216 2.25 -2.77 -13.54
N SER A 217 1.28 -2.05 -12.99
CA SER A 217 0.09 -2.67 -12.42
C SER A 217 -0.78 -3.23 -13.55
N PRO A 218 -1.23 -4.51 -13.48
CA PRO A 218 -2.24 -5.03 -14.41
C PRO A 218 -3.50 -4.16 -14.40
N GLU A 219 -4.17 -4.05 -15.54
CA GLU A 219 -5.48 -3.39 -15.62
C GLU A 219 -6.55 -4.23 -14.91
N GLU A 220 -7.65 -3.61 -14.49
CA GLU A 220 -8.74 -4.27 -13.75
C GLU A 220 -9.26 -5.55 -14.43
N VAL A 221 -9.36 -5.52 -15.77
CA VAL A 221 -9.85 -6.66 -16.57
C VAL A 221 -8.79 -7.74 -16.81
N GLU A 222 -7.53 -7.44 -16.51
CA GLU A 222 -6.36 -8.30 -16.66
C GLU A 222 -5.77 -8.72 -15.28
N GLU A 223 -6.51 -8.50 -14.19
CA GLU A 223 -6.04 -8.85 -12.84
C GLU A 223 -5.71 -10.34 -12.75
N PRO A 224 -4.48 -10.70 -12.37
CA PRO A 224 -4.03 -12.09 -12.41
C PRO A 224 -4.55 -12.91 -11.23
N ASP A 225 -4.60 -14.23 -11.41
CA ASP A 225 -5.00 -15.17 -10.38
C ASP A 225 -4.14 -15.04 -9.10
N THR A 226 -4.78 -15.13 -7.94
CA THR A 226 -4.14 -14.89 -6.63
C THR A 226 -3.91 -16.19 -5.83
N SER A 227 -4.07 -17.36 -6.45
CA SER A 227 -3.83 -18.65 -5.79
C SER A 227 -2.35 -18.98 -5.61
N ASP A 228 -1.48 -18.33 -6.38
CA ASP A 228 -0.02 -18.44 -6.30
C ASP A 228 0.68 -17.07 -6.38
N LEU A 229 2.01 -17.10 -6.28
CA LEU A 229 2.90 -15.95 -6.50
C LEU A 229 3.85 -16.19 -7.69
N GLU A 230 3.39 -16.95 -8.68
CA GLU A 230 4.14 -17.14 -9.91
C GLU A 230 4.17 -15.85 -10.72
N VAL A 231 5.32 -15.59 -11.35
CA VAL A 231 5.55 -14.39 -12.16
C VAL A 231 5.14 -14.65 -13.60
N ASP A 232 4.35 -13.73 -14.17
CA ASP A 232 4.09 -13.73 -15.61
C ASP A 232 5.26 -13.03 -16.34
N HIS A 233 6.12 -13.81 -16.99
CA HIS A 233 7.22 -13.26 -17.79
C HIS A 233 6.78 -12.71 -19.15
N GLN A 234 5.62 -13.12 -19.66
CA GLN A 234 5.08 -12.61 -20.92
C GLN A 234 4.49 -11.21 -20.72
N PHE A 235 3.86 -10.95 -19.56
CA PHE A 235 3.41 -9.62 -19.16
C PHE A 235 4.54 -8.58 -19.23
N PHE A 236 5.78 -8.96 -18.85
CA PHE A 236 6.94 -8.08 -19.01
C PHE A 236 7.18 -7.70 -20.47
N GLN A 237 7.17 -8.68 -21.38
CA GLN A 237 7.43 -8.47 -22.80
C GLN A 237 6.36 -7.59 -23.45
N ASP A 238 5.11 -7.79 -23.08
CA ASP A 238 3.97 -7.17 -23.77
C ASP A 238 3.60 -5.80 -23.17
N LYS A 239 3.74 -5.63 -21.86
CA LYS A 239 3.18 -4.47 -21.14
C LYS A 239 4.23 -3.60 -20.44
N VAL A 240 5.39 -4.15 -20.06
CA VAL A 240 6.41 -3.41 -19.29
C VAL A 240 7.54 -2.92 -20.20
N TRP A 241 8.20 -3.83 -20.92
CA TRP A 241 9.40 -3.54 -21.71
C TRP A 241 9.18 -2.47 -22.79
N PRO A 242 8.09 -2.47 -23.59
CA PRO A 242 7.87 -1.46 -24.61
C PRO A 242 7.76 -0.04 -24.02
N LYS A 243 7.14 0.10 -22.84
CA LYS A 243 7.00 1.38 -22.14
C LYS A 243 8.35 1.87 -21.59
N LEU A 244 9.13 0.96 -21.02
CA LEU A 244 10.50 1.24 -20.56
C LEU A 244 11.41 1.68 -21.70
N ALA A 245 11.46 0.92 -22.79
CA ALA A 245 12.31 1.19 -23.93
C ALA A 245 11.94 2.51 -24.62
N ASN A 246 10.64 2.83 -24.70
CA ASN A 246 10.18 4.13 -25.15
C ASN A 246 10.70 5.27 -24.24
N ARG A 247 10.50 5.17 -22.92
CA ARG A 247 10.87 6.25 -21.99
C ARG A 247 12.38 6.41 -21.81
N VAL A 248 13.13 5.31 -21.92
CA VAL A 248 14.59 5.27 -21.80
C VAL A 248 15.15 4.46 -22.97
N PRO A 249 15.62 5.10 -24.06
CA PRO A 249 16.08 4.38 -25.25
C PRO A 249 17.18 3.33 -25.00
N ALA A 250 18.01 3.50 -23.96
CA ALA A 250 19.01 2.49 -23.58
C ALA A 250 18.37 1.15 -23.12
N PHE A 251 17.15 1.20 -22.59
CA PHE A 251 16.39 0.03 -22.15
C PHE A 251 15.89 -0.86 -23.30
N GLU A 252 16.05 -0.47 -24.57
CA GLU A 252 15.92 -1.40 -25.72
C GLU A 252 16.81 -2.65 -25.58
N LYS A 253 17.93 -2.56 -24.85
CA LYS A 253 18.92 -3.65 -24.70
C LYS A 253 18.94 -4.26 -23.30
N LEU A 254 17.99 -3.91 -22.42
CA LEU A 254 17.97 -4.45 -21.06
C LEU A 254 17.83 -5.97 -21.07
N LYS A 255 18.18 -6.59 -19.94
CA LYS A 255 17.89 -8.01 -19.69
C LYS A 255 17.24 -8.17 -18.33
N VAL A 256 16.16 -8.94 -18.25
CA VAL A 256 15.59 -9.34 -16.95
C VAL A 256 16.59 -10.24 -16.24
N SER A 257 16.99 -9.86 -15.03
CA SER A 257 17.94 -10.61 -14.19
C SER A 257 17.26 -11.38 -13.08
N SER A 258 16.13 -10.87 -12.57
CA SER A 258 15.24 -11.60 -11.65
C SER A 258 13.84 -11.00 -11.66
N ALA A 259 12.88 -11.69 -11.06
CA ALA A 259 11.53 -11.18 -10.87
C ALA A 259 10.87 -11.87 -9.68
N TRP A 260 9.86 -11.24 -9.11
CA TRP A 260 9.00 -11.83 -8.09
C TRP A 260 7.57 -11.28 -8.20
N ALA A 261 6.62 -12.00 -7.60
CA ALA A 261 5.27 -11.51 -7.41
C ALA A 261 4.98 -11.28 -5.92
N GLY A 262 4.06 -10.38 -5.63
CA GLY A 262 3.56 -10.12 -4.29
C GLY A 262 2.13 -9.58 -4.33
N PHE A 263 1.47 -9.56 -3.18
CA PHE A 263 0.14 -9.00 -3.08
C PHE A 263 0.18 -7.55 -2.62
N TYR A 264 -0.59 -6.70 -3.29
CA TYR A 264 -1.18 -5.54 -2.65
C TYR A 264 -2.38 -5.96 -1.83
N ASP A 265 -2.58 -5.30 -0.69
CA ASP A 265 -3.83 -5.30 0.05
C ASP A 265 -4.74 -4.22 -0.52
N TYR A 266 -5.39 -4.55 -1.63
CA TYR A 266 -6.11 -3.56 -2.42
C TYR A 266 -7.48 -3.27 -1.82
N ASN A 267 -7.73 -2.00 -1.52
CA ASN A 267 -9.06 -1.56 -1.12
C ASN A 267 -9.92 -1.30 -2.38
N THR A 268 -10.91 -2.17 -2.62
CA THR A 268 -11.79 -2.09 -3.80
C THR A 268 -12.79 -0.94 -3.74
N PHE A 269 -12.99 -0.31 -2.59
CA PHE A 269 -13.91 0.81 -2.43
C PHE A 269 -13.35 2.12 -2.99
N ASP A 270 -12.13 2.49 -2.58
CA ASP A 270 -11.54 3.78 -2.95
C ASP A 270 -10.00 3.78 -2.97
N GLN A 271 -9.39 2.59 -2.91
CA GLN A 271 -7.94 2.40 -2.92
C GLN A 271 -7.18 3.04 -1.75
N ASN A 272 -7.89 3.59 -0.75
CA ASN A 272 -7.28 4.22 0.42
C ASN A 272 -7.25 3.29 1.64
N GLY A 273 -6.33 3.54 2.57
CA GLY A 273 -6.23 2.77 3.81
C GLY A 273 -7.53 2.73 4.62
N ILE A 274 -7.68 1.70 5.43
CA ILE A 274 -8.74 1.55 6.44
C ILE A 274 -8.06 1.56 7.81
N ILE A 275 -8.29 2.64 8.55
CA ILE A 275 -7.69 2.90 9.87
C ILE A 275 -8.80 3.19 10.88
N GLY A 276 -8.88 2.38 11.93
CA GLY A 276 -9.87 2.56 13.00
C GLY A 276 -10.69 1.30 13.26
N MET A 277 -11.80 1.44 13.96
CA MET A 277 -12.61 0.29 14.40
C MET A 277 -13.79 0.04 13.48
N HIS A 278 -14.11 -1.23 13.26
CA HIS A 278 -15.36 -1.61 12.62
C HIS A 278 -16.53 -1.36 13.58
N PRO A 279 -17.66 -0.75 13.15
CA PRO A 279 -18.79 -0.41 14.05
C PRO A 279 -19.36 -1.59 14.84
N LEU A 280 -19.30 -2.79 14.26
CA LEU A 280 -19.81 -4.03 14.88
C LEU A 280 -18.80 -4.78 15.75
N ILE A 281 -17.55 -4.33 15.85
CA ILE A 281 -16.51 -5.02 16.65
C ILE A 281 -15.82 -4.01 17.57
N ASN A 282 -16.17 -4.03 18.85
CA ASN A 282 -15.79 -2.96 19.78
C ASN A 282 -14.38 -3.07 20.38
N ASN A 283 -13.55 -3.99 19.90
CA ASN A 283 -12.14 -4.09 20.33
C ASN A 283 -11.19 -4.59 19.24
N MET A 284 -11.55 -4.41 17.97
CA MET A 284 -10.69 -4.71 16.83
C MET A 284 -10.44 -3.44 16.02
N TYR A 285 -9.18 -3.04 15.91
CA TYR A 285 -8.72 -1.94 15.09
C TYR A 285 -8.21 -2.48 13.75
N PHE A 286 -8.42 -1.75 12.68
CA PHE A 286 -7.93 -2.06 11.34
C PHE A 286 -6.81 -1.09 10.99
N ALA A 287 -5.79 -1.63 10.30
CA ALA A 287 -4.71 -0.91 9.66
C ALA A 287 -4.34 -1.69 8.40
N THR A 288 -5.12 -1.52 7.34
CA THR A 288 -5.08 -2.38 6.14
C THR A 288 -5.63 -1.65 4.92
N GLY A 289 -5.51 -2.23 3.73
CA GLY A 289 -6.15 -1.72 2.52
C GLY A 289 -5.37 -0.57 1.88
N PHE A 290 -4.04 -0.56 2.02
CA PHE A 290 -3.22 0.59 1.59
C PHE A 290 -2.92 0.59 0.09
N SER A 291 -3.37 -0.42 -0.66
CA SER A 291 -3.36 -0.46 -2.13
C SER A 291 -2.01 -0.13 -2.78
N GLY A 292 -0.91 -0.48 -2.12
CA GLY A 292 0.47 -0.27 -2.60
C GLY A 292 1.28 0.77 -1.85
N HIS A 293 0.64 1.64 -1.06
CA HIS A 293 1.32 2.73 -0.34
C HIS A 293 1.62 2.40 1.14
N GLY A 294 1.32 1.17 1.57
CA GLY A 294 1.40 0.76 2.97
C GLY A 294 2.79 0.90 3.58
N LEU A 295 3.85 0.67 2.81
CA LEU A 295 5.23 0.85 3.28
C LEU A 295 5.48 2.30 3.71
N GLN A 296 5.14 3.26 2.85
CA GLN A 296 5.34 4.69 3.07
C GLN A 296 4.51 5.20 4.25
N HIS A 297 3.29 4.70 4.39
CA HIS A 297 2.36 5.12 5.44
C HIS A 297 2.63 4.43 6.79
N SER A 298 3.27 3.25 6.81
CA SER A 298 3.37 2.40 8.00
C SER A 298 3.87 3.09 9.28
N PRO A 299 4.86 4.02 9.28
CA PRO A 299 5.30 4.66 10.52
C PRO A 299 4.24 5.59 11.12
N ALA A 300 3.54 6.36 10.28
CA ALA A 300 2.48 7.27 10.71
C ALA A 300 1.24 6.50 11.16
N VAL A 301 0.86 5.47 10.41
CA VAL A 301 -0.28 4.59 10.75
C VAL A 301 -0.04 3.86 12.06
N GLY A 302 1.15 3.30 12.27
CA GLY A 302 1.50 2.63 13.52
C GLY A 302 1.35 3.53 14.75
N ARG A 303 1.74 4.81 14.62
CA ARG A 303 1.51 5.83 15.65
C ARG A 303 0.02 6.11 15.84
N ALA A 304 -0.71 6.34 14.76
CA ALA A 304 -2.12 6.68 14.80
C ALA A 304 -2.97 5.59 15.46
N VAL A 305 -2.69 4.32 15.15
CA VAL A 305 -3.35 3.17 15.80
C VAL A 305 -2.99 3.09 17.28
N ALA A 306 -1.74 3.37 17.66
CA ALA A 306 -1.36 3.41 19.06
C ALA A 306 -2.09 4.54 19.83
N GLU A 307 -2.22 5.73 19.24
CA GLU A 307 -3.00 6.86 19.81
C GLU A 307 -4.48 6.48 19.96
N LEU A 308 -5.08 5.85 18.95
CA LEU A 308 -6.46 5.36 19.03
C LEU A 308 -6.67 4.33 20.15
N ILE A 309 -5.69 3.45 20.40
CA ILE A 309 -5.77 2.42 21.44
C ILE A 309 -5.56 3.03 22.83
N LEU A 310 -4.60 3.94 22.99
CA LEU A 310 -4.19 4.49 24.29
C LEU A 310 -5.05 5.68 24.72
N ASP A 311 -5.36 6.58 23.79
CA ASP A 311 -5.99 7.86 24.05
C ASP A 311 -7.44 7.94 23.53
N GLY A 312 -7.87 6.98 22.70
CA GLY A 312 -9.21 6.93 22.13
C GLY A 312 -9.46 7.89 20.96
N ASN A 313 -8.48 8.69 20.55
CA ASN A 313 -8.55 9.56 19.36
C ASN A 313 -7.16 9.81 18.76
N PHE A 314 -7.13 10.26 17.51
CA PHE A 314 -5.89 10.70 16.86
C PHE A 314 -5.34 11.96 17.54
N LYS A 315 -4.02 12.01 17.75
CA LYS A 315 -3.33 13.14 18.39
C LYS A 315 -2.38 13.85 17.44
N THR A 316 -1.55 13.10 16.72
CA THR A 316 -0.49 13.69 15.89
C THR A 316 -1.03 14.17 14.54
N LEU A 317 -1.85 13.35 13.90
CA LEU A 317 -2.43 13.61 12.58
C LEU A 317 -3.83 13.00 12.56
N ASP A 318 -4.82 13.79 12.17
CA ASP A 318 -6.20 13.32 12.06
C ASP A 318 -6.35 12.41 10.83
N LEU A 319 -6.57 11.12 11.08
CA LEU A 319 -6.81 10.11 10.05
C LEU A 319 -8.26 9.62 10.04
N SER A 320 -9.20 10.40 10.59
CA SER A 320 -10.62 10.02 10.67
C SER A 320 -11.25 9.72 9.31
N ASN A 321 -10.76 10.38 8.25
CA ASN A 321 -11.18 10.12 6.88
C ASN A 321 -10.80 8.72 6.38
N PHE A 322 -9.84 8.01 7.01
CA PHE A 322 -9.52 6.62 6.70
C PHE A 322 -10.39 5.61 7.48
N GLY A 323 -11.35 6.06 8.28
CA GLY A 323 -12.24 5.19 9.05
C GLY A 323 -13.35 4.51 8.22
N PHE A 324 -14.06 3.59 8.86
CA PHE A 324 -15.18 2.83 8.25
C PHE A 324 -16.40 3.68 7.92
N LYS A 325 -16.53 4.87 8.52
CA LYS A 325 -17.67 5.77 8.31
C LYS A 325 -17.92 6.00 6.82
N ARG A 326 -16.85 6.32 6.07
CA ARG A 326 -16.93 6.58 4.62
C ARG A 326 -17.40 5.38 3.80
N ILE A 327 -17.08 4.16 4.24
CA ILE A 327 -17.47 2.91 3.56
C ILE A 327 -18.95 2.65 3.82
N VAL A 328 -19.40 2.86 5.06
CA VAL A 328 -20.81 2.69 5.44
C VAL A 328 -21.70 3.74 4.79
N GLU A 329 -21.22 4.97 4.66
CA GLU A 329 -21.97 6.08 4.06
C GLU A 329 -21.82 6.13 2.53
N GLU A 330 -21.08 5.20 1.92
CA GLU A 330 -20.79 5.16 0.48
C GLU A 330 -20.16 6.47 -0.06
N GLU A 331 -19.30 7.09 0.75
CA GLU A 331 -18.55 8.31 0.42
C GLU A 331 -17.07 8.00 0.14
N PRO A 332 -16.69 7.58 -1.08
CA PRO A 332 -15.31 7.22 -1.39
C PRO A 332 -14.37 8.42 -1.31
N MET A 333 -13.19 8.20 -0.72
CA MET A 333 -12.11 9.18 -0.74
C MET A 333 -11.20 8.89 -1.93
N LEU A 334 -11.51 9.48 -3.08
CA LEU A 334 -10.75 9.23 -4.31
C LEU A 334 -9.45 10.04 -4.35
N GLU A 335 -8.32 9.36 -4.53
CA GLU A 335 -7.07 9.99 -4.89
C GLU A 335 -7.02 10.25 -6.41
N ARG A 336 -6.77 11.50 -6.78
CA ARG A 336 -6.63 11.89 -8.20
C ARG A 336 -5.18 11.63 -8.62
N ASN A 337 -4.98 10.81 -9.66
CA ASN A 337 -3.69 10.33 -10.18
C ASN A 337 -3.06 9.11 -9.47
N ILE A 338 -3.84 8.04 -9.29
CA ILE A 338 -3.26 6.70 -9.09
C ILE A 338 -2.78 6.21 -10.46
N VAL A 339 -1.50 5.85 -10.56
CA VAL A 339 -0.80 5.47 -11.81
C VAL A 339 -0.49 3.98 -11.84
#